data_AF-U6DRP2-F1
#
_entry.id   AF-U6DRP2-F1
#
_cell.length_a   1.000
_cell.length_b   1.000
_cell.length_c   1.000
_cell.angle_alpha   90.00
_cell.angle_beta   90.00
_cell.angle_gamma   90.00
#
_symmetry.space_group_name_H-M   'P 1'
#
loop_
_entity.id
_entity.type
_entity.pdbx_description
1 polymer ?
#
loop_
_entity_poly.entity_id
_entity_poly.type
_entity_poly.pdbx_seq_one_letter_code
_entity_poly.pdbx_strand_id
1 'polypeptide(L)'
;GGEPVAKTEKVGSRSQHWLHRDLRVRFVDKQYKGGQYYNTKMTIEDVLSPDTCVCRTEEGRILEGVKEVMLETLIPKVEGKRVMVVLGPQAGRVGRLLGWDRERNQALVQLRRENQLVELHYDAVCQYEGPNDSDED
;
A
#
# COMPACT_ATOMS: atom_id res chain seq x y z
N GLY A 1 16.53 26.12 -25.83
CA GLY A 1 16.98 25.90 -24.44
C GLY A 1 15.92 26.41 -23.51
N GLY A 2 15.44 25.54 -22.63
CA GLY A 2 14.41 25.86 -21.62
C GLY A 2 13.06 25.24 -21.94
N GLU A 3 12.95 23.92 -21.89
CA GLU A 3 11.66 23.26 -21.71
C GLU A 3 11.15 23.57 -20.28
N PRO A 4 9.85 23.90 -20.11
CA PRO A 4 9.30 24.08 -18.79
C PRO A 4 9.19 22.72 -18.10
N VAL A 5 9.89 22.55 -16.99
CA VAL A 5 9.70 21.43 -16.06
C VAL A 5 8.26 21.48 -15.59
N ALA A 6 7.44 20.55 -16.07
CA ALA A 6 6.07 20.40 -15.64
C ALA A 6 6.05 20.11 -14.13
N LYS A 7 5.78 21.15 -13.34
CA LYS A 7 5.28 20.99 -11.97
C LYS A 7 3.90 20.38 -12.09
N THR A 8 3.80 19.07 -11.91
CA THR A 8 2.47 18.43 -11.83
C THR A 8 1.72 18.99 -10.64
N GLU A 9 0.60 19.61 -10.98
CA GLU A 9 -0.23 20.43 -10.14
C GLU A 9 -0.98 19.61 -9.09
N LYS A 10 -1.10 20.16 -7.88
CA LYS A 10 -2.08 19.69 -6.90
C LYS A 10 -3.48 20.18 -7.31
N VAL A 11 -4.25 19.36 -8.04
CA VAL A 11 -5.71 19.53 -8.18
C VAL A 11 -6.41 18.15 -8.17
N GLY A 12 -6.82 17.74 -6.96
CA GLY A 12 -8.00 16.92 -6.62
C GLY A 12 -8.26 15.57 -7.30
N SER A 13 -8.21 14.49 -6.50
CA SER A 13 -9.47 13.79 -6.20
C SER A 13 -9.47 13.28 -4.76
N ARG A 14 -10.53 13.56 -4.01
CA ARG A 14 -10.87 12.85 -2.78
C ARG A 14 -11.50 11.49 -3.15
N SER A 15 -10.91 10.74 -4.07
CA SER A 15 -11.55 9.56 -4.66
C SER A 15 -10.58 8.52 -5.22
N GLN A 16 -9.30 8.54 -4.84
CA GLN A 16 -8.42 7.40 -5.13
C GLN A 16 -8.37 6.51 -3.89
N HIS A 17 -9.03 5.38 -4.02
CA HIS A 17 -9.01 4.29 -3.06
C HIS A 17 -7.81 3.40 -3.31
N TRP A 18 -7.16 2.96 -2.24
CA TRP A 18 -5.90 2.23 -2.27
C TRP A 18 -6.03 0.78 -1.78
N LEU A 19 -7.21 0.41 -1.27
CA LEU A 19 -7.45 -0.95 -0.80
C LEU A 19 -7.25 -1.98 -1.92
N HIS A 20 -6.42 -2.97 -1.63
CA HIS A 20 -6.21 -4.13 -2.48
C HIS A 20 -6.06 -5.37 -1.60
N ARG A 21 -6.48 -6.53 -2.12
CA ARG A 21 -6.26 -7.81 -1.44
C ARG A 21 -4.77 -8.08 -1.25
N ASP A 22 -4.47 -8.82 -0.19
CA ASP A 22 -3.14 -9.27 0.20
C ASP A 22 -2.15 -8.16 0.58
N LEU A 23 -2.63 -6.93 0.81
CA LEU A 23 -1.83 -5.87 1.39
C LEU A 23 -1.65 -6.07 2.89
N ARG A 24 -0.42 -5.90 3.37
CA ARG A 24 -0.12 -5.82 4.80
C ARG A 24 -0.28 -4.38 5.27
N VAL A 25 -1.20 -4.15 6.19
CA VAL A 25 -1.59 -2.82 6.68
C VAL A 25 -1.41 -2.71 8.19
N ARG A 26 -1.38 -1.48 8.71
CA ARG A 26 -1.50 -1.19 10.13
C ARG A 26 -2.88 -0.60 10.41
N PHE A 27 -3.55 -1.10 11.44
CA PHE A 27 -4.79 -0.51 11.92
C PHE A 27 -4.49 0.68 12.84
N VAL A 28 -5.05 1.86 12.57
CA VAL A 28 -4.68 3.13 13.24
C VAL A 28 -5.84 3.84 13.93
N ASP A 29 -7.07 3.33 13.84
CA ASP A 29 -8.22 3.89 14.55
C ASP A 29 -8.18 3.51 16.05
N LYS A 30 -8.08 4.53 16.91
CA LYS A 30 -8.05 4.40 18.38
C LYS A 30 -9.43 4.25 19.03
N GLN A 31 -10.49 4.64 18.34
CA GLN A 31 -11.86 4.64 18.85
C GLN A 31 -12.57 3.32 18.53
N TYR A 32 -12.21 2.67 17.42
CA TYR A 32 -12.77 1.40 17.01
C TYR A 32 -12.62 0.32 18.09
N LYS A 33 -13.76 -0.22 18.56
CA LYS A 33 -13.84 -1.24 19.62
C LYS A 33 -12.97 -0.91 20.85
N GLY A 34 -12.97 0.36 21.26
CA GLY A 34 -12.19 0.82 22.42
C GLY A 34 -10.67 0.78 22.23
N GLY A 35 -10.19 0.83 20.98
CA GLY A 35 -8.77 0.84 20.64
C GLY A 35 -8.10 -0.53 20.68
N GLN A 36 -8.87 -1.61 20.81
CA GLN A 36 -8.37 -2.99 20.89
C GLN A 36 -7.40 -3.38 19.77
N TYR A 37 -7.56 -2.81 18.58
CA TYR A 37 -6.80 -3.15 17.38
C TYR A 37 -5.79 -2.07 16.98
N TYR A 38 -5.64 -1.02 17.78
CA TYR A 38 -4.75 0.08 17.45
C TYR A 38 -3.29 -0.38 17.34
N ASN A 39 -2.63 0.03 16.25
CA ASN A 39 -1.25 -0.30 15.88
C ASN A 39 -0.99 -1.80 15.60
N THR A 40 -2.05 -2.60 15.46
CA THR A 40 -1.95 -4.01 15.05
C THR A 40 -1.74 -4.12 13.54
N LYS A 41 -0.86 -5.03 13.11
CA LYS A 41 -0.69 -5.35 11.69
C LYS A 41 -1.73 -6.37 11.24
N MET A 42 -2.24 -6.20 10.05
CA MET A 42 -3.26 -7.09 9.46
C MET A 42 -2.99 -7.28 7.98
N THR A 43 -3.60 -8.31 7.40
CA THR A 43 -3.64 -8.51 5.95
C THR A 43 -5.05 -8.23 5.45
N ILE A 44 -5.19 -7.52 4.34
CA ILE A 44 -6.48 -7.36 3.66
C ILE A 44 -6.85 -8.69 3.02
N GLU A 45 -7.88 -9.33 3.55
CA GLU A 45 -8.39 -10.62 3.07
C GLU A 45 -9.25 -10.42 1.82
N ASP A 46 -10.12 -9.42 1.84
CA ASP A 46 -11.05 -9.10 0.76
C ASP A 46 -11.41 -7.62 0.72
N VAL A 47 -11.85 -7.11 -0.44
CA VAL A 47 -12.26 -5.71 -0.64
C VAL A 47 -13.75 -5.71 -1.04
N LEU A 48 -14.60 -5.12 -0.20
CA LEU A 48 -16.06 -5.16 -0.33
C LEU A 48 -16.60 -3.96 -1.12
N SER A 49 -15.94 -2.82 -0.99
CA SER A 49 -16.19 -1.58 -1.72
C SER A 49 -14.87 -0.80 -1.83
N PRO A 50 -14.79 0.27 -2.63
CA PRO A 50 -13.55 1.02 -2.76
C PRO A 50 -12.96 1.48 -1.43
N ASP A 51 -13.78 1.81 -0.43
CA ASP A 51 -13.35 2.30 0.89
C ASP A 51 -13.47 1.27 2.03
N THR A 52 -13.89 0.03 1.75
CA THR A 52 -14.22 -0.96 2.79
C THR A 52 -13.64 -2.33 2.47
N CYS A 53 -13.01 -2.96 3.45
CA CYS A 53 -12.41 -4.29 3.33
C CYS A 53 -12.72 -5.20 4.52
N VAL A 54 -12.32 -6.45 4.35
CA VAL A 54 -12.18 -7.45 5.40
C VAL A 54 -10.69 -7.59 5.72
N CYS A 55 -10.31 -7.51 6.99
CA CYS A 55 -8.94 -7.71 7.44
C CYS A 55 -8.81 -8.96 8.29
N ARG A 56 -7.68 -9.66 8.16
CA ARG A 56 -7.27 -10.77 9.01
C ARG A 56 -6.10 -10.33 9.89
N THR A 57 -6.22 -10.52 11.21
CA THR A 57 -5.11 -10.28 12.15
C THR A 57 -4.07 -11.40 12.06
N GLU A 58 -2.88 -11.17 12.64
CA GLU A 58 -1.82 -12.18 12.70
C GLU A 58 -2.25 -13.45 13.45
N GLU A 59 -3.15 -13.32 14.43
CA GLU A 59 -3.74 -14.43 15.19
C GLU A 59 -4.91 -15.10 14.46
N GLY A 60 -5.20 -14.69 13.22
CA GLY A 60 -6.24 -15.27 12.37
C GLY A 60 -7.65 -14.74 12.61
N ARG A 61 -7.84 -13.68 13.41
CA ARG A 61 -9.17 -13.08 13.62
C ARG A 61 -9.60 -12.28 12.41
N ILE A 62 -10.87 -12.41 12.02
CA ILE A 62 -11.45 -11.66 10.90
C ILE A 62 -12.19 -10.42 11.41
N LEU A 63 -11.93 -9.28 10.78
CA LEU A 63 -12.62 -8.01 10.99
C LEU A 63 -13.28 -7.59 9.68
N GLU A 64 -14.60 -7.52 9.69
CA GLU A 64 -15.40 -7.05 8.57
C GLU A 64 -15.72 -5.55 8.72
N GLY A 65 -16.02 -4.90 7.59
CA GLY A 65 -16.45 -3.49 7.58
C GLY A 65 -15.33 -2.51 7.95
N VAL A 66 -14.07 -2.93 7.81
CA VAL A 66 -12.92 -2.05 8.08
C VAL A 66 -12.86 -0.99 6.99
N LYS A 67 -12.81 0.28 7.39
CA LYS A 67 -12.72 1.40 6.46
C LYS A 67 -11.28 1.72 6.11
N GLU A 68 -11.05 2.15 4.88
CA GLU A 68 -9.74 2.56 4.38
C GLU A 68 -9.07 3.59 5.31
N VAL A 69 -9.82 4.55 5.83
CA VAL A 69 -9.34 5.58 6.75
C VAL A 69 -8.89 5.05 8.12
N MET A 70 -9.23 3.80 8.46
CA MET A 70 -8.78 3.13 9.69
C MET A 70 -7.42 2.45 9.50
N LEU A 71 -6.87 2.46 8.29
CA LEU A 71 -5.67 1.73 7.91
C LEU A 71 -4.56 2.67 7.45
N GLU A 72 -3.32 2.22 7.65
CA GLU A 72 -2.10 2.84 7.15
C GLU A 72 -1.32 1.79 6.34
N THR A 73 -0.70 2.22 5.23
CA THR A 73 0.18 1.36 4.43
C THR A 73 1.39 0.92 5.24
N LEU A 74 1.95 -0.25 4.91
CA LEU A 74 3.13 -0.76 5.61
C LEU A 74 4.31 -0.91 4.65
N ILE A 75 5.43 -0.29 4.98
CA ILE A 75 6.69 -0.47 4.26
C ILE A 75 7.51 -1.58 4.92
N PRO A 76 7.87 -2.65 4.20
CA PRO A 76 8.66 -3.72 4.78
C PRO A 76 10.06 -3.18 5.10
N LYS A 77 10.55 -3.43 6.33
CA LYS A 77 11.89 -2.97 6.78
C LYS A 77 13.01 -3.91 6.34
N VAL A 78 12.82 -4.58 5.21
CA VAL A 78 13.73 -5.59 4.65
C VAL A 78 13.70 -5.43 3.14
N GLU A 79 14.87 -5.26 2.54
CA GLU A 79 15.02 -5.19 1.07
C GLU A 79 14.60 -6.50 0.39
N GLY A 80 14.27 -6.43 -0.89
CA GLY A 80 13.84 -7.55 -1.71
C GLY A 80 12.40 -8.02 -1.44
N LYS A 81 11.75 -7.53 -0.37
CA LYS A 81 10.34 -7.82 -0.10
C LYS A 81 9.44 -7.22 -1.18
N ARG A 82 8.33 -7.91 -1.45
CA ARG A 82 7.34 -7.48 -2.43
C ARG A 82 6.50 -6.34 -1.87
N VAL A 83 6.24 -5.38 -2.72
CA VAL A 83 5.36 -4.24 -2.45
C VAL A 83 4.47 -4.01 -3.66
N MET A 84 3.28 -3.48 -3.43
CA MET A 84 2.37 -3.01 -4.47
C MET A 84 2.33 -1.49 -4.42
N VAL A 85 2.34 -0.86 -5.59
CA VAL A 85 2.00 0.56 -5.71
C VAL A 85 0.50 0.69 -5.59
N VAL A 86 0.01 1.52 -4.67
CA VAL A 86 -1.44 1.60 -4.35
C VAL A 86 -2.06 2.95 -4.73
N LEU A 87 -1.25 3.95 -5.08
CA LEU A 87 -1.70 5.26 -5.57
C LEU A 87 -0.86 5.74 -6.75
N GLY A 88 -1.45 6.60 -7.57
CA GLY A 88 -0.77 7.23 -8.71
C GLY A 88 -0.75 6.37 -9.99
N PRO A 89 0.04 6.78 -11.00
CA PRO A 89 -0.01 6.20 -12.35
C PRO A 89 0.36 4.72 -12.45
N GLN A 90 1.10 4.22 -11.45
CA GLN A 90 1.58 2.84 -11.41
C GLN A 90 0.75 1.96 -10.45
N ALA A 91 -0.39 2.46 -9.94
CA ALA A 91 -1.23 1.73 -8.99
C ALA A 91 -1.63 0.33 -9.51
N GLY A 92 -1.68 -0.64 -8.60
CA GLY A 92 -1.92 -2.05 -8.87
C GLY A 92 -0.68 -2.86 -9.26
N ARG A 93 0.44 -2.20 -9.60
CA ARG A 93 1.66 -2.91 -10.01
C ARG A 93 2.47 -3.38 -8.81
N VAL A 94 3.02 -4.59 -8.94
CA VAL A 94 3.87 -5.23 -7.92
C VAL A 94 5.35 -5.07 -8.28
N GLY A 95 6.16 -4.76 -7.27
CA GLY A 95 7.61 -4.60 -7.38
C GLY A 95 8.35 -5.17 -6.19
N ARG A 96 9.67 -4.95 -6.17
CA ARG A 96 10.55 -5.27 -5.05
C ARG A 96 11.06 -3.98 -4.42
N LEU A 97 11.01 -3.91 -3.10
CA LEU A 97 11.61 -2.81 -2.35
C LEU A 97 13.14 -2.94 -2.41
N LEU A 98 13.82 -1.91 -2.91
CA LEU A 98 15.28 -1.84 -2.95
C LEU A 98 15.87 -0.98 -1.83
N GLY A 99 15.07 -0.10 -1.23
CA GLY A 99 15.50 0.76 -0.15
C GLY A 99 14.37 1.67 0.33
N TRP A 100 14.57 2.31 1.47
CA TRP A 100 13.63 3.28 2.02
C TRP A 100 14.36 4.40 2.76
N ASP A 101 13.82 5.61 2.66
CA ASP A 101 14.26 6.81 3.37
C ASP A 101 13.19 7.20 4.38
N ARG A 102 13.56 7.20 5.67
CA ARG A 102 12.65 7.49 6.78
C ARG A 102 12.48 8.99 7.02
N GLU A 103 13.45 9.80 6.61
CA GLU A 103 13.40 11.25 6.76
C GLU A 103 12.46 11.86 5.71
N ARG A 104 12.47 11.28 4.50
CA ARG A 104 11.61 11.71 3.38
C ARG A 104 10.32 10.92 3.22
N ASN A 105 10.15 9.83 3.98
CA ASN A 105 9.04 8.88 3.82
C ASN A 105 8.94 8.33 2.39
N GLN A 106 10.09 7.94 1.81
CA GLN A 106 10.17 7.46 0.44
C GLN A 106 10.66 6.02 0.35
N ALA A 107 10.11 5.25 -0.58
CA ALA A 107 10.50 3.89 -0.90
C ALA A 107 10.99 3.84 -2.34
N LEU A 108 12.14 3.19 -2.55
CA LEU A 108 12.66 2.88 -3.88
C LEU A 108 12.18 1.49 -4.28
N VAL A 109 11.42 1.40 -5.37
CA VAL A 109 10.79 0.16 -5.83
C VAL A 109 11.22 -0.15 -7.26
N GLN A 110 11.62 -1.41 -7.49
CA GLN A 110 11.82 -1.96 -8.82
C GLN A 110 10.56 -2.70 -9.29
N LEU A 111 9.88 -2.17 -10.30
CA LEU A 111 8.71 -2.79 -10.92
C LEU A 111 9.15 -3.98 -11.79
N ARG A 112 8.47 -5.13 -11.66
CA ARG A 112 8.93 -6.39 -12.27
C ARG A 112 8.82 -6.44 -13.80
N ARG A 113 7.72 -5.94 -14.38
CA ARG A 113 7.45 -6.10 -15.83
C ARG A 113 8.31 -5.20 -16.72
N GLU A 114 8.76 -4.05 -16.21
CA GLU A 114 9.44 -3.03 -17.04
C GLU A 114 10.89 -2.78 -16.62
N ASN A 115 11.37 -3.48 -15.58
CA ASN A 115 12.65 -3.17 -14.91
C ASN A 115 12.80 -1.67 -14.55
N GLN A 116 11.66 -1.01 -14.31
CA GLN A 116 11.60 0.41 -14.00
C GLN A 116 11.83 0.64 -12.51
N LEU A 117 12.66 1.63 -12.18
CA LEU A 117 12.83 2.13 -10.81
C LEU A 117 11.90 3.31 -10.59
N VAL A 118 11.12 3.25 -9.51
CA VAL A 118 10.24 4.33 -9.09
C VAL A 118 10.48 4.66 -7.62
N GLU A 119 10.50 5.94 -7.31
CA GLU A 119 10.56 6.46 -5.94
C GLU A 119 9.17 6.93 -5.55
N LEU A 120 8.64 6.36 -4.47
CA LEU A 120 7.24 6.53 -4.05
C LEU A 120 7.16 7.00 -2.60
N HIS A 121 6.21 7.88 -2.30
CA HIS A 121 5.87 8.19 -0.91
C HIS A 121 5.27 6.96 -0.22
N TYR A 122 5.45 6.82 1.09
CA TYR A 122 4.93 5.67 1.85
C TYR A 122 3.42 5.45 1.70
N ASP A 123 2.63 6.52 1.55
CA ASP A 123 1.18 6.40 1.33
C ASP A 123 0.83 5.75 -0.03
N ALA A 124 1.76 5.77 -0.99
CA ALA A 124 1.54 5.26 -2.35
C ALA A 124 2.08 3.84 -2.56
N VAL A 125 2.62 3.19 -1.53
CA VAL A 125 3.19 1.85 -1.62
C VAL A 125 2.94 1.05 -0.35
N CYS A 126 2.66 -0.23 -0.50
CA CYS A 126 2.35 -1.09 0.63
C CYS A 126 2.95 -2.49 0.44
N GLN A 127 3.37 -3.14 1.53
CA GLN A 127 3.84 -4.53 1.51
C GLN A 127 2.73 -5.43 0.94
N TYR A 128 3.13 -6.32 0.03
CA TYR A 128 2.24 -7.22 -0.68
C TYR A 128 2.60 -8.68 -0.39
N GLU A 129 1.62 -9.44 0.09
CA GLU A 129 1.77 -10.85 0.50
C GLU A 129 1.09 -11.83 -0.46
N GLY A 130 0.45 -11.34 -1.51
CA GLY A 130 -0.35 -12.16 -2.44
C GLY A 130 0.48 -13.13 -3.28
N PRO A 131 -0.14 -13.90 -4.18
CA PRO A 131 0.56 -14.86 -5.02
C PRO A 131 1.69 -14.18 -5.81
N ASN A 132 2.77 -14.92 -6.05
CA ASN A 132 3.77 -14.45 -7.02
C ASN A 132 3.15 -14.61 -8.40
N ASP A 133 3.28 -13.62 -9.28
CA ASP A 133 2.91 -13.73 -10.69
C ASP A 133 3.86 -14.74 -11.38
N SER A 134 3.77 -16.01 -10.99
CA SER A 134 4.53 -17.12 -11.53
C SER A 134 3.73 -17.91 -12.56
N ASP A 135 2.49 -17.51 -12.87
CA ASP A 135 1.64 -18.20 -13.84
C ASP A 135 0.91 -17.19 -14.73
N GLU A 136 1.62 -16.66 -15.73
CA GLU A 136 1.04 -16.41 -17.06
C GLU A 136 2.13 -16.86 -18.06
N ASP A 137 1.87 -17.99 -18.73
CA ASP A 137 2.63 -18.59 -19.83
C ASP A 137 3.05 -17.61 -20.94
#